data_AF-A0A8J4T0B6-F1
#
_entry.id   AF-A0A8J4T0B6-F1
#
_cell.length_a   1.000
_cell.length_b   1.000
_cell.length_c   1.000
_cell.angle_alpha   90.00
_cell.angle_beta   90.00
_cell.angle_gamma   90.00
#
_symmetry.space_group_name_H-M   'P 1'
#
loop_
_entity.id
_entity.type
_entity.pdbx_description
1 polymer ?
#
loop_
_entity_poly.entity_id
_entity_poly.type
_entity_poly.pdbx_seq_one_letter_code
_entity_poly.pdbx_strand_id
1 'polypeptide(L)' 'SVLNQIFDEVCEVSMLDSRDTARLAMMKRPELGVTFTKLHCWRLTHYSKCVFMDADTL' A
#
# COMPACT_ATOMS: atom_id res chain seq x y z
N SER A 1 -1.65 -16.47 7.64
CA SER A 1 -2.47 -16.10 6.47
C SER A 1 -2.07 -16.97 5.29
N VAL A 2 -2.97 -17.25 4.34
CA VAL A 2 -2.63 -17.90 3.06
C VAL A 2 -1.53 -17.11 2.33
N LEU A 3 -1.52 -15.77 2.47
CA LEU A 3 -0.46 -14.92 1.89
C LEU A 3 0.95 -15.32 2.38
N ASN A 4 1.11 -15.65 3.66
CA ASN A 4 2.41 -16.04 4.23
C ASN A 4 2.89 -17.42 3.74
N GLN A 5 2.06 -18.18 3.04
CA GLN A 5 2.46 -19.45 2.43
C GLN A 5 2.95 -19.27 0.98
N ILE A 6 2.69 -18.10 0.38
CA ILE A 6 2.91 -17.84 -1.05
C ILE A 6 3.96 -16.74 -1.25
N PHE A 7 3.95 -15.70 -0.42
CA PHE A 7 4.87 -14.56 -0.51
C PHE A 7 5.98 -14.66 0.53
N ASP A 8 7.20 -14.27 0.14
CA ASP A 8 8.37 -14.25 1.05
C ASP A 8 8.26 -13.16 2.12
N GLU A 9 7.69 -12.01 1.76
CA GLU A 9 7.46 -10.87 2.66
C GLU A 9 5.99 -10.42 2.55
N VAL A 10 5.32 -10.28 3.69
CA VAL A 10 3.96 -9.74 3.78
C VAL A 10 3.96 -8.51 4.66
N CYS A 11 3.86 -7.33 4.05
CA CYS A 11 3.83 -6.06 4.75
C CYS A 11 2.38 -5.62 4.98
N GLU A 12 1.94 -5.58 6.23
CA GLU A 12 0.67 -4.93 6.55
C GLU A 12 0.81 -3.41 6.38
N VAL A 13 0.03 -2.85 5.46
CA VAL A 13 -0.10 -1.40 5.31
C VAL A 13 -1.43 -1.00 5.95
N SER A 14 -1.35 -0.47 7.16
CA SER A 14 -2.51 0.15 7.82
C SER A 14 -3.05 1.25 6.90
N MET A 15 -4.27 1.04 6.38
CA MET A 15 -4.98 2.10 5.69
C MET A 15 -5.35 3.14 6.74
N LEU A 16 -4.63 4.27 6.70
CA LEU A 16 -5.00 5.51 7.34
C LEU A 16 -5.10 5.42 8.87
N ASP A 17 -4.01 5.81 9.54
CA ASP A 17 -4.12 6.47 10.84
C ASP A 17 -5.16 7.60 10.72
N SER A 18 -5.97 7.83 11.76
CA SER A 18 -6.87 9.00 11.91
C SER A 18 -6.31 10.33 11.34
N ARG A 19 -4.98 10.51 11.40
CA ARG A 19 -4.23 11.63 10.84
C ARG A 19 -4.20 11.63 9.32
N ASP A 20 -4.03 10.49 8.66
CA ASP A 20 -4.02 10.40 7.20
C ASP A 20 -5.43 10.52 6.63
N THR A 21 -6.47 9.98 7.29
CA THR A 21 -7.86 10.21 6.88
C THR A 21 -8.22 11.68 6.97
N ALA A 22 -7.84 12.35 8.06
CA ALA A 22 -8.03 13.80 8.23
C ALA A 22 -7.24 14.60 7.17
N ARG A 23 -6.04 14.16 6.81
CA ARG A 23 -5.19 14.82 5.79
C ARG A 23 -5.73 14.63 4.37
N LEU A 24 -6.23 13.44 4.01
CA LEU A 24 -6.92 13.19 2.74
C LEU A 24 -8.24 13.96 2.66
N ALA A 25 -9.01 14.00 3.75
CA ALA A 25 -10.23 14.79 3.83
C ALA A 25 -9.93 16.30 3.72
N MET A 26 -8.84 16.79 4.32
CA MET A 26 -8.37 18.17 4.19
C MET A 26 -7.91 18.49 2.77
N MET A 27 -7.31 17.52 2.06
CA MET A 27 -7.00 17.62 0.63
C MET A 27 -8.22 17.42 -0.29
N LYS A 28 -9.42 17.16 0.26
CA LYS A 28 -10.67 16.86 -0.46
C LYS A 28 -10.57 15.68 -1.44
N ARG A 29 -9.72 14.69 -1.15
CA ARG A 29 -9.49 13.51 -2.01
C ARG A 29 -9.58 12.18 -1.21
N PRO A 30 -10.70 11.90 -0.52
CA PRO A 30 -10.86 10.70 0.30
C PRO A 30 -10.84 9.39 -0.51
N GLU A 31 -11.18 9.45 -1.81
CA GLU A 31 -11.19 8.31 -2.73
C GLU A 31 -9.79 7.73 -3.00
N LEU A 32 -8.73 8.51 -2.74
CA LEU A 32 -7.36 8.09 -3.00
C LEU A 32 -6.78 7.15 -1.93
N GLY A 33 -7.53 6.76 -0.90
CA GLY A 33 -7.02 5.89 0.17
C GLY A 33 -6.37 4.59 -0.36
N VAL A 34 -7.02 3.94 -1.33
CA VAL A 34 -6.46 2.75 -2.00
C VAL A 34 -5.21 3.10 -2.81
N THR A 35 -5.22 4.22 -3.52
CA THR A 35 -4.05 4.72 -4.28
C THR A 35 -2.85 4.94 -3.36
N PHE A 36 -3.02 5.63 -2.24
CA PHE A 36 -1.94 5.88 -1.28
C PHE A 36 -1.42 4.59 -0.69
N THR A 37 -2.29 3.63 -0.38
CA THR A 37 -1.87 2.30 0.09
C THR A 37 -0.98 1.60 -0.95
N LYS A 38 -1.32 1.67 -2.25
CA LYS A 38 -0.44 1.14 -3.33
C LYS A 38 0.91 1.87 -3.36
N LEU A 39 0.95 3.19 -3.17
CA LEU A 39 2.21 3.95 -3.16
C LEU A 39 3.17 3.56 -2.01
N HIS A 40 2.72 2.84 -0.98
CA HIS A 40 3.63 2.33 0.06
C HIS A 40 4.68 1.36 -0.49
N CYS A 41 4.50 0.78 -1.68
CA CYS A 41 5.50 -0.08 -2.30
C CYS A 41 6.85 0.63 -2.51
N TRP A 42 6.87 1.97 -2.70
CA TRP A 42 8.10 2.76 -2.80
C TRP A 42 8.88 2.88 -1.47
N ARG A 43 8.29 2.49 -0.33
CA ARG A 43 8.98 2.47 0.97
C ARG A 43 9.83 1.22 1.19
N LEU A 44 9.73 0.22 0.31
CA LEU A 44 10.50 -1.04 0.37
C LEU A 44 11.95 -0.82 -0.09
N THR A 45 12.67 0.06 0.61
CA THR A 45 13.99 0.57 0.24
C THR A 45 15.12 -0.46 0.36
N HIS A 46 14.86 -1.63 0.97
CA HIS A 46 15.78 -2.76 0.99
C HIS A 46 15.86 -3.47 -0.37
N TYR A 47 14.90 -3.24 -1.28
CA TYR A 47 14.99 -3.70 -2.66
C TYR A 47 15.62 -2.63 -3.55
N SER A 48 16.59 -3.04 -4.36
CA SER A 48 17.23 -2.14 -5.34
C SER A 48 16.35 -1.85 -6.55
N LYS A 49 15.38 -2.73 -6.84
CA LYS A 49 14.40 -2.61 -7.93
C LYS A 49 13.20 -3.51 -7.67
N CYS A 50 12.00 -3.06 -8.03
CA CYS A 50 10.77 -3.85 -7.96
C CYS A 50 9.98 -3.71 -9.28
N VAL A 51 9.20 -4.74 -9.60
CA VAL A 51 8.10 -4.66 -10.57
C VAL A 51 6.81 -4.72 -9.76
N PHE A 52 5.99 -3.68 -9.86
CA PHE A 52 4.68 -3.67 -9.23
C PHE A 52 3.67 -4.35 -10.16
N MET A 53 2.92 -5.31 -9.64
CA MET A 53 1.87 -6.03 -10.35
C MET A 53 0.57 -5.88 -9.55
N ASP A 54 -0.52 -5.49 -10.21
CA ASP A 54 -1.83 -5.46 -9.56
C ASP A 54 -2.32 -6.90 -9.29
N ALA A 55 -3.18 -7.06 -8.28
CA ALA A 55 -3.64 -8.37 -7.83
C ALA A 55 -4.51 -9.13 -8.86
N ASP A 56 -4.91 -8.47 -9.94
CA ASP A 56 -5.72 -9.00 -11.05
C ASP A 56 -4.88 -9.30 -12.31
N THR A 57 -3.56 -9.23 -12.21
CA THR A 57 -2.62 -9.60 -13.29
C THR A 57 -2.31 -11.11 -13.28
N LEU A 58 -1.93 -11.66 -14.44
CA LEU A 58 -1.51 -13.05 -14.64
C LEU A 58 -0.12 -13.14 -15.28
#